data_AF-A0A1I2BBF2-F1
#
_entry.id   AF-A0A1I2BBF2-F1
#
_cell.length_a   1.000
_cell.length_b   1.000
_cell.length_c   1.000
_cell.angle_alpha   90.00
_cell.angle_beta   90.00
_cell.angle_gamma   90.00
#
_symmetry.space_group_name_H-M   'P 1'
#
loop_
_entity.id
_entity.type
_entity.pdbx_description
1 polymer ?
#
loop_
_entity_poly.entity_id
_entity_poly.type
_entity_poly.pdbx_seq_one_letter_code
_entity_poly.pdbx_strand_id
1 'polypeptide(L)' 'MKKKLSVKLAIALIAAITILPSCATVFGGPVSECQRTKPSPGEPTREIRAVALIADVLLFWPGAIVDFATGAIYKPCNN' A
#
# COMPACT_ATOMS: atom_id res chain seq x y z
N MET A 1 21.00 -0.56 29.48
CA MET A 1 20.29 -1.73 28.90
C MET A 1 19.13 -1.38 27.94
N LYS A 2 18.58 -0.15 27.98
CA LYS A 2 17.41 0.27 27.17
C LYS A 2 17.66 0.36 25.64
N LYS A 3 18.84 0.82 25.20
CA LYS A 3 19.18 1.00 23.78
C LYS A 3 19.10 -0.28 22.95
N LYS A 4 19.53 -1.43 23.51
CA LYS A 4 19.51 -2.72 22.81
C LYS A 4 18.08 -3.28 22.67
N LEU A 5 17.19 -2.96 23.60
CA LEU A 5 15.77 -3.33 23.54
C LEU A 5 15.03 -2.48 22.48
N SER A 6 15.35 -1.18 22.40
CA SER A 6 14.80 -0.27 21.38
C SER A 6 15.19 -0.66 19.95
N VAL A 7 16.44 -1.07 19.73
CA VAL A 7 16.91 -1.52 18.40
C VAL A 7 16.26 -2.83 17.98
N LYS A 8 16.13 -3.81 18.90
CA LYS A 8 15.43 -5.07 18.61
C LYS A 8 13.95 -4.86 18.31
N LEU A 9 13.30 -3.94 19.02
CA LEU A 9 11.90 -3.57 18.77
C LEU A 9 11.74 -2.87 17.41
N ALA A 10 12.66 -1.97 17.04
CA ALA A 10 12.66 -1.33 15.73
C ALA A 10 12.87 -2.33 14.59
N ILE A 11 13.80 -3.29 14.74
CA ILE A 11 14.03 -4.35 13.75
C ILE A 11 12.80 -5.27 13.65
N ALA A 12 12.16 -5.61 14.77
CA ALA A 12 10.93 -6.40 14.76
C ALA A 12 9.76 -5.67 14.08
N LEU A 13 9.65 -4.34 14.28
CA LEU A 13 8.66 -3.51 13.57
C LEU A 13 8.92 -3.48 12.07
N ILE A 14 10.17 -3.27 11.65
CA ILE A 14 10.55 -3.25 10.23
C ILE A 14 10.29 -4.61 9.58
N ALA A 15 10.65 -5.71 10.26
CA ALA A 15 10.36 -7.06 9.78
C ALA A 15 8.85 -7.30 9.66
N ALA A 16 8.05 -6.87 10.64
CA ALA A 16 6.59 -6.98 10.56
C ALA A 16 6.00 -6.19 9.37
N ILE A 17 6.52 -4.98 9.10
CA ILE A 17 6.10 -4.16 7.96
C ILE A 17 6.49 -4.81 6.62
N THR A 18 7.60 -5.54 6.55
CA THR A 18 8.03 -6.22 5.31
C THR A 18 7.28 -7.50 4.98
N ILE A 19 6.60 -8.12 5.96
CA ILE A 19 5.97 -9.44 5.80
C ILE A 19 4.44 -9.32 5.69
N LEU A 20 3.84 -8.23 6.15
CA LEU A 20 2.41 -8.00 6.04
C LEU A 20 2.07 -7.45 4.65
N PRO A 21 1.33 -8.19 3.79
CA PRO A 21 0.73 -7.58 2.60
C PRO A 21 -0.15 -6.40 3.05
N SER A 22 0.02 -5.25 2.41
CA SER A 22 -0.82 -4.08 2.63
C SER A 22 -2.31 -4.43 2.45
N CYS A 23 -3.23 -3.71 3.09
CA CYS A 23 -4.65 -4.05 3.03
C CYS A 23 -5.20 -4.05 1.59
N ALA A 24 -4.68 -3.24 0.67
CA ALA A 24 -5.07 -3.36 -0.74
C ALA A 24 -4.52 -4.61 -1.43
N THR A 25 -3.42 -5.23 -0.99
CA THR A 25 -2.97 -6.52 -1.53
C THR A 25 -3.68 -7.72 -0.89
N VAL A 26 -4.13 -7.62 0.37
CA VAL A 26 -4.95 -8.65 1.02
C VAL A 26 -6.36 -8.72 0.42
N PHE A 27 -6.98 -7.58 0.13
CA PHE A 27 -8.36 -7.53 -0.36
C PHE A 27 -8.50 -7.19 -1.86
N GLY A 28 -7.45 -6.71 -2.52
CA GLY A 28 -7.53 -6.15 -3.88
C GLY A 28 -7.03 -7.04 -5.01
N GLY A 29 -6.40 -8.17 -4.71
CA GLY A 29 -5.88 -9.12 -5.70
C GLY A 29 -4.57 -8.66 -6.38
N PRO A 30 -4.12 -9.36 -7.43
CA PRO A 30 -2.88 -9.02 -8.14
C PRO A 30 -2.98 -7.64 -8.80
N VAL A 31 -1.87 -6.90 -8.77
CA VAL A 31 -1.76 -5.57 -9.39
C VAL A 31 -1.44 -5.72 -10.87
N SER A 32 -2.30 -5.19 -11.74
CA SER A 32 -2.12 -5.16 -13.19
C SER A 32 -1.07 -4.12 -13.61
N GLU A 33 -0.49 -4.28 -14.81
CA GLU A 33 0.50 -3.32 -15.33
C GLU A 33 -0.07 -1.90 -15.44
N CYS A 34 -1.34 -1.75 -15.84
CA CYS A 34 -1.97 -0.45 -15.96
C CYS A 34 -2.11 0.30 -14.64
N GLN A 35 -2.23 -0.41 -13.51
CA GLN A 35 -2.25 0.18 -12.16
C GLN A 35 -0.87 0.67 -11.73
N ARG A 36 0.20 0.05 -12.22
CA ARG A 36 1.59 0.45 -11.95
C ARG A 36 2.05 1.59 -12.85
N THR A 37 1.47 1.70 -14.04
CA THR A 37 1.83 2.71 -15.03
C THR A 37 1.16 4.05 -14.70
N LYS A 38 2.00 5.06 -14.44
CA LYS A 38 1.54 6.43 -14.24
C LYS A 38 0.88 6.96 -15.53
N PRO A 39 -0.27 7.67 -15.44
CA PRO A 39 -0.88 8.32 -16.59
C PRO A 39 0.06 9.31 -17.27
N SER A 40 0.01 9.34 -18.59
CA SER A 40 0.71 10.30 -19.44
C SER A 40 0.17 11.72 -19.21
N PRO A 41 0.96 12.77 -19.51
CA PRO A 41 0.46 14.14 -19.44
C PRO A 41 -0.80 14.33 -20.28
N GLY A 42 -1.88 14.82 -19.66
CA GLY A 42 -3.18 15.01 -20.30
C GLY A 42 -4.14 13.82 -20.16
N GLU A 43 -3.68 12.66 -19.66
CA GLU A 43 -4.57 11.55 -19.33
C GLU A 43 -5.28 11.75 -17.98
N PRO A 44 -6.52 11.25 -17.83
CA PRO A 44 -7.24 11.30 -16.56
C PRO A 44 -6.49 10.53 -15.47
N THR A 45 -6.67 10.98 -14.22
CA THR A 45 -6.11 10.29 -13.04
C THR A 45 -6.77 8.93 -12.88
N ARG A 46 -5.99 7.92 -12.45
CA ARG A 46 -6.51 6.57 -12.20
C ARG A 46 -7.53 6.58 -11.05
N GLU A 47 -8.63 5.87 -11.24
CA GLU A 47 -9.63 5.71 -10.19
C GLU A 47 -9.08 4.95 -8.99
N ILE A 48 -9.40 5.43 -7.79
CA ILE A 48 -8.92 4.88 -6.53
C ILE A 48 -9.99 3.95 -5.94
N ARG A 49 -9.57 2.85 -5.31
CA ARG A 49 -10.42 2.00 -4.47
C ARG A 49 -10.72 2.72 -3.15
N ALA A 50 -11.77 3.53 -3.13
CA ALA A 50 -12.12 4.38 -1.98
C ALA A 50 -12.19 3.62 -0.64
N VAL A 51 -12.75 2.40 -0.65
CA VAL A 51 -12.86 1.56 0.56
C VAL A 51 -11.48 1.16 1.09
N ALA A 52 -10.54 0.80 0.21
CA ALA A 52 -9.17 0.46 0.60
C ALA A 52 -8.46 1.68 1.19
N LEU A 53 -8.61 2.85 0.55
CA LEU A 53 -8.03 4.10 1.05
C LEU A 53 -8.58 4.45 2.45
N ILE A 54 -9.89 4.33 2.65
CA ILE A 54 -10.51 4.59 3.95
C ILE A 54 -9.99 3.59 5.00
N ALA A 55 -9.87 2.32 4.65
CA ALA A 55 -9.34 1.29 5.55
C ALA A 55 -7.89 1.60 5.96
N ASP A 56 -7.02 1.97 5.02
CA ASP A 56 -5.64 2.35 5.35
C ASP A 56 -5.58 3.61 6.23
N VAL A 57 -6.39 4.63 5.92
CA VAL A 57 -6.41 5.88 6.71
C VAL A 57 -6.92 5.65 8.14
N LEU A 58 -7.84 4.71 8.35
CA LEU A 58 -8.41 4.45 9.68
C LEU A 58 -7.65 3.39 10.47
N LEU A 59 -7.10 2.37 9.82
CA LEU A 59 -6.53 1.19 10.47
C LEU A 59 -5.00 1.11 10.34
N PHE A 60 -4.40 1.60 9.25
CA PHE A 60 -2.97 1.46 9.01
C PHE A 60 -2.43 2.48 8.00
N TRP A 61 -2.12 3.69 8.48
CA TRP A 61 -1.61 4.79 7.65
C TRP A 61 -0.41 4.44 6.75
N PRO A 62 0.58 3.65 7.20
CA PRO A 62 1.68 3.24 6.33
C PRO A 62 1.22 2.40 5.13
N GLY A 63 0.09 1.68 5.26
CA GLY A 63 -0.53 0.89 4.18
C GLY A 63 -0.90 1.75 2.99
N ALA A 64 -1.51 2.92 3.24
CA ALA A 64 -1.89 3.86 2.17
C ALA A 64 -0.68 4.23 1.31
N ILE A 65 0.45 4.55 1.95
CA ILE A 65 1.69 4.93 1.24
C ILE A 65 2.18 3.78 0.35
N VAL A 66 2.20 2.56 0.89
CA VAL A 66 2.61 1.36 0.15
C VAL A 66 1.64 1.07 -1.00
N ASP A 67 0.34 1.27 -0.80
CA ASP A 67 -0.70 1.00 -1.81
C ASP A 67 -0.70 2.03 -2.94
N PHE A 68 -0.37 3.29 -2.67
CA PHE A 68 -0.07 4.28 -3.69
C PHE A 68 1.23 3.98 -4.45
N ALA A 69 2.29 3.56 -3.74
CA ALA A 69 3.58 3.28 -4.35
C ALA A 69 3.55 2.03 -5.25
N THR A 70 2.80 1.00 -4.85
CA THR A 70 2.68 -0.25 -5.61
C THR A 70 1.62 -0.18 -6.72
N GLY A 71 0.73 0.82 -6.66
CA GLY A 71 -0.42 0.96 -7.55
C GLY A 71 -1.62 0.08 -7.15
N ALA A 72 -1.53 -0.68 -6.05
CA ALA A 72 -2.61 -1.54 -5.56
C ALA A 72 -3.88 -0.76 -5.19
N ILE A 73 -3.73 0.53 -4.83
CA ILE A 73 -4.85 1.41 -4.51
C ILE A 73 -5.74 1.74 -5.72
N TYR A 74 -5.22 1.61 -6.95
CA TYR A 74 -5.98 1.96 -8.15
C TYR A 74 -6.92 0.82 -8.56
N LYS A 75 -7.99 1.15 -9.28
CA LYS A 75 -8.86 0.14 -9.88
C LYS A 75 -8.16 -0.54 -11.08
N PRO A 76 -8.44 -1.83 -11.35
CA PRO A 76 -7.93 -2.50 -12.54
C PRO A 76 -8.49 -1.84 -13.82
N CYS A 77 -7.69 -1.84 -14.89
CA CYS A 77 -8.08 -1.16 -16.14
C CYS A 77 -8.92 -2.02 -17.10
N ASN A 78 -9.00 -3.33 -16.86
CA ASN A 78 -9.94 -4.23 -17.52
C ASN A 78 -10.73 -4.96 -16.44
N ASN A 79 -12.06 -4.85 -16.50
CA ASN A 79 -12.96 -5.77 -15.80
C ASN A 79 -13.06 -7.08 -16.59
#